data_AF-A0A9F5IX99-F1
#
_entry.id   AF-A0A9F5IX99-F1
#
_cell.length_a   1.000
_cell.length_b   1.000
_cell.length_c   1.000
_cell.angle_alpha   90.00
_cell.angle_beta   90.00
_cell.angle_gamma   90.00
#
_symmetry.space_group_name_H-M   'P 1'
#
loop_
_entity.id
_entity.type
_entity.pdbx_description
1 polymer ?
#
loop_
_entity_poly.entity_id
_entity_poly.type
_entity_poly.pdbx_seq_one_letter_code
_entity_poly.pdbx_strand_id
1 'polypeptide(L)'
;MSGGYLRWTHFEMMHLSINRHMNSKTMFAVWRVPAPYKPITRKGLGHRMGGGKGAIDHYVSAVKTGRLIVEIGGHCEFAEVKHFLTQVAKKLPFQAQAVSKQTLQEMQDREEERQFNNQNPWMFERIVTANMLGIRKYLSPYDLQYKGRYWGRFYLPDRV
;
A
#
# COMPACT_ATOMS: atom_id res chain seq x y z
N MET A 1 2.65 2.33 -0.84
CA MET A 1 2.18 3.71 -1.03
C MET A 1 0.70 3.79 -1.42
N SER A 2 0.10 2.81 -2.08
CA SER A 2 -1.38 2.74 -2.20
C SER A 2 -1.94 1.39 -1.79
N GLY A 3 -3.23 1.35 -1.46
CA GLY A 3 -3.95 0.13 -1.13
C GLY A 3 -4.44 -0.61 -2.38
N GLY A 4 -4.61 -1.92 -2.25
CA GLY A 4 -5.11 -2.74 -3.35
C GLY A 4 -5.27 -4.22 -2.99
N TYR A 5 -5.60 -5.01 -4.01
CA TYR A 5 -5.77 -6.46 -3.90
C TYR A 5 -4.63 -7.19 -4.60
N LEU A 6 -4.08 -8.20 -3.92
CA LEU A 6 -3.15 -9.14 -4.51
C LEU A 6 -3.88 -10.43 -4.89
N ARG A 7 -3.79 -10.79 -6.17
CA ARG A 7 -4.25 -12.07 -6.72
C ARG A 7 -3.11 -13.08 -6.71
N TRP A 8 -3.45 -14.36 -6.86
CA TRP A 8 -2.47 -15.44 -6.99
C TRP A 8 -1.38 -15.14 -8.04
N THR A 9 -1.78 -14.61 -9.21
CA THR A 9 -0.85 -14.25 -10.29
C THR A 9 0.20 -13.23 -9.88
N HIS A 10 -0.14 -12.32 -8.96
CA HIS A 10 0.82 -11.34 -8.45
C HIS A 10 1.83 -12.01 -7.51
N PHE A 11 1.39 -12.92 -6.64
CA PHE A 11 2.29 -13.70 -5.78
C PHE A 11 3.28 -14.51 -6.61
N GLU A 12 2.82 -15.21 -7.64
CA GLU A 12 3.68 -16.01 -8.52
C GLU A 12 4.71 -15.14 -9.26
N MET A 13 4.27 -13.99 -9.79
CA MET A 13 5.15 -13.02 -10.44
C MET A 13 6.27 -12.54 -9.50
N MET A 14 5.93 -12.22 -8.25
CA MET A 14 6.92 -11.78 -7.26
C MET A 14 7.87 -12.92 -6.88
N HIS A 15 7.32 -14.12 -6.63
CA HIS A 15 8.08 -15.30 -6.25
C HIS A 15 9.13 -15.65 -7.31
N LEU A 16 8.73 -15.74 -8.58
CA LEU A 16 9.64 -16.01 -9.70
C LEU A 16 10.69 -14.90 -9.87
N SER A 17 10.29 -13.63 -9.73
CA SER A 17 11.20 -12.49 -9.92
C SER A 17 12.26 -12.43 -8.83
N ILE A 18 11.87 -12.69 -7.57
CA ILE A 18 12.77 -12.68 -6.41
C ILE A 18 13.73 -13.88 -6.51
N ASN A 19 13.22 -15.10 -6.67
CA ASN A 19 14.06 -16.30 -6.69
C ASN A 19 15.05 -16.34 -7.86
N ARG A 20 14.75 -15.64 -8.96
CA ARG A 20 15.69 -15.53 -10.09
C ARG A 20 16.93 -14.68 -9.80
N HIS A 21 16.79 -13.64 -8.97
CA HIS A 21 17.86 -12.68 -8.71
C HIS A 21 18.48 -12.83 -7.30
N MET A 22 17.78 -13.50 -6.39
CA MET A 22 18.24 -13.71 -5.02
C MET A 22 19.27 -14.83 -4.95
N ASN A 23 20.36 -14.60 -4.20
CA ASN A 23 21.32 -15.65 -3.87
C ASN A 23 20.88 -16.39 -2.61
N SER A 24 20.44 -17.65 -2.75
CA SER A 24 19.92 -18.47 -1.65
C SER A 24 20.92 -18.80 -0.54
N LYS A 25 22.23 -18.60 -0.75
CA LYS A 25 23.26 -18.86 0.27
C LYS A 25 23.43 -17.69 1.25
N THR A 26 23.26 -16.47 0.77
CA THR A 26 23.54 -15.24 1.55
C THR A 26 22.28 -14.49 1.95
N MET A 27 21.17 -14.69 1.23
CA MET A 27 19.93 -13.96 1.37
C MET A 27 18.74 -14.90 1.63
N PHE A 28 17.72 -14.38 2.32
CA PHE A 28 16.43 -15.03 2.49
C PHE A 28 15.29 -14.02 2.31
N ALA A 29 14.13 -14.51 1.84
CA ALA A 29 12.92 -13.71 1.66
C ALA A 29 11.77 -14.27 2.51
N VAL A 30 11.04 -13.38 3.19
CA VAL A 30 9.88 -13.71 4.02
C VAL A 30 8.65 -12.97 3.51
N TRP A 31 7.58 -13.72 3.32
CA TRP A 31 6.29 -13.20 2.91
C TRP A 31 5.56 -12.61 4.12
N ARG A 32 5.25 -11.31 4.08
CA ARG A 32 4.53 -10.62 5.16
C ARG A 32 3.03 -10.52 4.91
N VAL A 33 2.54 -10.94 3.75
CA VAL A 33 1.11 -10.92 3.39
C VAL A 33 0.56 -12.35 3.44
N PRO A 34 -0.63 -12.58 4.03
CA PRO A 34 -1.25 -13.90 4.03
C PRO A 34 -1.64 -14.35 2.62
N ALA A 35 -1.83 -15.66 2.46
CA ALA A 35 -2.38 -16.24 1.26
C ALA A 35 -3.75 -15.63 0.91
N PRO A 36 -4.15 -15.59 -0.37
CA PRO A 36 -5.45 -15.07 -0.79
C PRO A 36 -6.61 -15.78 -0.09
N TYR A 37 -7.37 -15.03 0.71
CA TYR A 37 -8.47 -15.57 1.52
C TYR A 37 -9.82 -14.92 1.23
N LYS A 38 -9.84 -13.69 0.66
CA LYS A 38 -11.08 -12.95 0.43
C LYS A 38 -11.71 -13.38 -0.89
N PRO A 39 -12.91 -13.98 -0.91
CA PRO A 39 -13.55 -14.38 -2.15
C PRO A 39 -14.08 -13.18 -2.94
N ILE A 40 -13.80 -13.16 -4.24
CA ILE A 40 -14.36 -12.21 -5.20
C ILE A 40 -15.36 -12.98 -6.06
N THR A 41 -16.62 -12.53 -6.05
CA THR A 41 -17.69 -13.14 -6.86
C THR A 41 -17.83 -12.44 -8.20
N ARG A 42 -18.07 -13.20 -9.27
CA ARG A 42 -18.31 -12.66 -10.61
C ARG A 42 -19.53 -13.34 -11.22
N LYS A 43 -20.41 -12.56 -11.85
CA LYS A 43 -21.50 -13.10 -12.69
C LYS A 43 -20.96 -13.38 -14.09
N GLY A 44 -21.56 -14.35 -14.78
CA GLY A 44 -21.26 -14.62 -16.18
C GLY A 44 -21.47 -13.38 -17.06
N LEU A 45 -20.72 -13.30 -18.15
CA LEU A 45 -20.87 -12.23 -19.14
C LEU A 45 -22.23 -12.36 -19.82
N GLY A 46 -22.95 -11.23 -20.00
CA GLY A 46 -24.24 -11.19 -20.71
C GLY A 46 -25.49 -11.36 -19.85
N HIS A 47 -25.37 -11.55 -18.53
CA HIS A 47 -26.54 -11.55 -17.65
C HIS A 47 -27.07 -10.13 -17.38
N ARG A 48 -28.40 -10.00 -17.25
CA ARG A 48 -29.04 -8.77 -16.78
C ARG A 48 -28.75 -8.54 -15.28
N MET A 49 -28.95 -7.32 -14.82
CA MET A 49 -28.90 -6.98 -13.40
C MET A 49 -30.02 -7.71 -12.63
N GLY A 50 -29.78 -8.04 -11.35
CA GLY A 50 -30.69 -8.86 -10.53
C GLY A 50 -30.32 -10.36 -10.51
N GLY A 51 -31.19 -11.22 -9.96
CA GLY A 51 -30.97 -12.68 -9.94
C GLY A 51 -29.95 -13.19 -8.92
N GLY A 52 -29.76 -12.49 -7.79
CA GLY A 52 -28.89 -12.92 -6.70
C GLY A 52 -27.39 -12.60 -6.89
N LYS A 53 -26.53 -13.18 -6.04
CA LYS A 53 -25.07 -13.01 -6.08
C LYS A 53 -24.43 -14.07 -6.98
N GLY A 54 -23.36 -13.72 -7.69
CA GLY A 54 -22.61 -14.67 -8.52
C GLY A 54 -21.78 -15.67 -7.70
N ALA A 55 -21.29 -16.71 -8.36
CA ALA A 55 -20.34 -17.66 -7.78
C ALA A 55 -18.99 -17.02 -7.47
N ILE A 56 -18.19 -17.66 -6.61
CA ILE A 56 -16.82 -17.24 -6.30
C ILE A 56 -15.94 -17.52 -7.53
N ASP A 57 -15.22 -16.50 -8.00
CA ASP A 57 -14.33 -16.56 -9.17
C ASP A 57 -12.87 -16.75 -8.75
N HIS A 58 -12.39 -15.94 -7.81
CA HIS A 58 -11.03 -16.06 -7.27
C HIS A 58 -10.91 -15.46 -5.87
N TYR A 59 -9.79 -15.73 -5.22
CA TYR A 59 -9.45 -15.17 -3.92
C TYR A 59 -8.41 -14.06 -4.03
N VAL A 60 -8.47 -13.08 -3.13
CA VAL A 60 -7.50 -11.98 -3.03
C VAL A 60 -7.03 -11.75 -1.60
N SER A 61 -5.83 -11.17 -1.46
CA SER A 61 -5.35 -10.59 -0.20
C SER A 61 -5.49 -9.08 -0.23
N ALA A 62 -6.16 -8.50 0.78
CA ALA A 62 -6.30 -7.06 0.92
C ALA A 62 -5.03 -6.45 1.53
N VAL A 63 -4.48 -5.43 0.88
CA VAL A 63 -3.27 -4.72 1.32
C VAL A 63 -3.61 -3.25 1.55
N LYS A 64 -3.32 -2.76 2.76
CA LYS A 64 -3.42 -1.34 3.12
C LYS A 64 -2.13 -0.59 2.75
N THR A 65 -2.24 0.73 2.70
CA THR A 65 -1.09 1.65 2.62
C THR A 65 -0.11 1.40 3.78
N GLY A 66 1.20 1.61 3.55
CA GLY A 66 2.24 1.39 4.56
C GLY A 66 2.54 -0.08 4.90
N ARG A 67 1.82 -1.06 4.32
CA ARG A 67 2.07 -2.49 4.57
C ARG A 67 3.32 -2.99 3.84
N LEU A 68 4.21 -3.65 4.57
CA LEU A 68 5.32 -4.43 3.99
C LEU A 68 4.79 -5.71 3.36
N ILE A 69 5.25 -6.02 2.13
CA ILE A 69 4.77 -7.16 1.36
C ILE A 69 5.72 -8.34 1.46
N VAL A 70 6.98 -8.09 1.10
CA VAL A 70 8.09 -9.03 1.19
C VAL A 70 9.20 -8.36 1.98
N GLU A 71 9.79 -9.12 2.88
CA GLU A 71 10.98 -8.75 3.62
C GLU A 71 12.15 -9.58 3.10
N ILE A 72 13.30 -8.94 2.89
CA ILE A 72 14.52 -9.62 2.49
C ILE A 72 15.57 -9.32 3.55
N GLY A 73 16.23 -10.37 4.02
CA GLY A 73 17.32 -10.29 4.98
C GLY A 73 18.49 -11.17 4.54
N GLY A 74 19.59 -11.07 5.29
CA GLY A 74 20.82 -11.80 5.01
C GLY A 74 22.02 -10.86 4.91
N HIS A 75 23.15 -11.40 4.46
CA HIS A 75 24.37 -10.64 4.23
C HIS A 75 24.34 -10.04 2.83
N CYS A 76 23.65 -8.91 2.67
CA CYS A 76 23.54 -8.18 1.41
C CYS A 76 23.40 -6.67 1.64
N GLU A 77 23.92 -5.89 0.71
CA GLU A 77 23.76 -4.44 0.71
C GLU A 77 22.44 -4.03 0.05
N PHE A 78 21.83 -2.93 0.53
CA PHE A 78 20.55 -2.49 -0.03
C PHE A 78 20.62 -2.19 -1.54
N ALA A 79 21.78 -1.76 -2.04
CA ALA A 79 21.99 -1.48 -3.46
C ALA A 79 21.76 -2.71 -4.35
N GLU A 80 22.19 -3.90 -3.91
CA GLU A 80 22.02 -5.16 -4.64
C GLU A 80 20.53 -5.54 -4.73
N VAL A 81 19.82 -5.35 -3.62
CA VAL A 81 18.42 -5.76 -3.47
C VAL A 81 17.46 -4.76 -4.14
N LYS A 82 17.81 -3.47 -4.12
CA LYS A 82 16.99 -2.36 -4.59
C LYS A 82 16.57 -2.53 -6.04
N HIS A 83 17.46 -3.03 -6.90
CA HIS A 83 17.17 -3.14 -8.34
C HIS A 83 15.99 -4.08 -8.61
N PHE A 84 16.07 -5.34 -8.16
CA PHE A 84 15.02 -6.31 -8.44
C PHE A 84 13.75 -6.04 -7.62
N LEU A 85 13.86 -5.52 -6.40
CA LEU A 85 12.68 -5.08 -5.63
C LEU A 85 11.94 -3.93 -6.32
N THR A 86 12.67 -3.00 -6.95
CA THR A 86 12.06 -1.92 -7.72
C THR A 86 11.36 -2.47 -8.97
N GLN A 87 11.94 -3.47 -9.64
CA GLN A 87 11.27 -4.14 -10.76
C GLN A 87 9.97 -4.83 -10.33
N VAL A 88 9.98 -5.52 -9.19
CA VAL A 88 8.79 -6.13 -8.60
C VAL A 88 7.74 -5.07 -8.26
N ALA A 89 8.17 -3.99 -7.61
CA ALA A 89 7.29 -2.89 -7.20
C ALA A 89 6.53 -2.27 -8.39
N LYS A 90 7.19 -2.11 -9.54
CA LYS A 90 6.57 -1.60 -10.78
C LYS A 90 5.50 -2.54 -11.36
N LYS A 91 5.58 -3.84 -11.08
CA LYS A 91 4.62 -4.85 -11.55
C LYS A 91 3.43 -5.05 -10.61
N LEU A 92 3.46 -4.45 -9.42
CA LEU A 92 2.35 -4.52 -8.48
C LEU A 92 1.16 -3.65 -8.95
N PRO A 93 -0.08 -4.03 -8.61
CA PRO A 93 -1.28 -3.28 -9.03
C PRO A 93 -1.49 -1.97 -8.26
N PHE A 94 -0.54 -1.59 -7.41
CA PHE A 94 -0.55 -0.39 -6.58
C PHE A 94 0.88 0.14 -6.42
N GLN A 95 1.01 1.40 -6.03
CA GLN A 95 2.30 2.06 -5.85
C GLN A 95 3.04 1.44 -4.67
N ALA A 96 4.22 0.92 -4.96
CA ALA A 96 5.14 0.32 -4.02
C ALA A 96 6.55 0.87 -4.25
N GLN A 97 7.38 0.80 -3.23
CA GLN A 97 8.76 1.26 -3.27
C GLN A 97 9.62 0.28 -2.45
N ALA A 98 10.84 0.03 -2.91
CA ALA A 98 11.84 -0.69 -2.14
C ALA A 98 12.40 0.24 -1.06
N VAL A 99 12.36 -0.19 0.20
CA VAL A 99 12.85 0.58 1.35
C VAL A 99 13.70 -0.31 2.24
N SER A 100 14.79 0.25 2.77
CA SER A 100 15.56 -0.29 3.89
C SER A 100 15.10 0.37 5.20
N LYS A 101 15.55 -0.17 6.34
CA LYS A 101 15.30 0.42 7.66
C LYS A 101 15.74 1.88 7.74
N GLN A 102 16.94 2.20 7.23
CA GLN A 102 17.48 3.56 7.24
C GLN A 102 16.64 4.49 6.36
N THR A 103 16.37 4.10 5.12
CA THR A 103 15.55 4.93 4.21
C THR A 103 14.13 5.14 4.71
N LEU A 104 13.57 4.17 5.44
CA LEU A 104 12.23 4.31 6.02
C LEU A 104 12.24 5.32 7.17
N GLN A 105 13.27 5.30 8.02
CA GLN A 105 13.45 6.28 9.09
C GLN A 105 13.61 7.69 8.51
N GLU A 106 14.49 7.86 7.51
CA GLU A 106 14.69 9.15 6.83
C GLU A 106 13.39 9.70 6.21
N MET A 107 12.53 8.82 5.65
CA MET A 107 11.22 9.23 5.13
C MET A 107 10.28 9.72 6.24
N GLN A 108 10.29 9.06 7.40
CA GLN A 108 9.48 9.46 8.55
C GLN A 108 9.96 10.78 9.14
N ASP A 109 11.27 10.91 9.37
CA ASP A 109 11.87 12.12 9.91
C ASP A 109 11.60 13.33 8.99
N ARG A 110 11.67 13.12 7.67
CA ARG A 110 11.32 14.16 6.67
C ARG A 110 9.83 14.51 6.65
N GLU A 111 8.94 13.55 6.92
CA GLU A 111 7.51 13.82 7.06
C GLU A 111 7.23 14.66 8.31
N GLU A 112 7.87 14.34 9.43
CA GLU A 112 7.77 15.07 10.70
C GLU A 112 8.34 16.47 10.59
N GLU A 113 9.51 16.63 9.96
CA GLU A 113 10.13 17.93 9.71
C GLU A 113 9.23 18.82 8.85
N ARG A 114 8.64 18.29 7.77
CA ARG A 114 7.70 19.05 6.94
C ARG A 114 6.46 19.48 7.70
N GLN A 115 5.97 18.64 8.62
CA GLN A 115 4.83 18.97 9.45
C GLN A 115 5.16 20.04 10.48
N PHE A 116 6.33 19.95 11.12
CA PHE A 116 6.82 20.92 12.10
C PHE A 116 7.13 22.29 11.46
N ASN A 117 7.77 22.29 10.30
CA ASN A 117 8.16 23.49 9.57
C ASN A 117 7.02 24.10 8.73
N ASN A 118 5.80 23.58 8.83
CA ASN A 118 4.65 24.07 8.07
C ASN A 118 4.28 25.50 8.50
N GLN A 119 4.52 26.47 7.61
CA GLN A 119 4.22 27.88 7.86
C GLN A 119 2.71 28.19 7.77
N ASN A 120 1.92 27.31 7.15
CA ASN A 120 0.49 27.55 7.01
C ASN A 120 -0.22 27.36 8.37
N PRO A 121 -0.87 28.40 8.93
CA PRO A 121 -1.56 28.29 10.22
C PRO A 121 -2.82 27.41 10.15
N TRP A 122 -3.28 27.07 8.95
CA TRP A 122 -4.48 26.30 8.67
C TRP A 122 -4.15 24.84 8.33
N MET A 123 -3.99 24.01 9.36
CA MET A 123 -3.83 22.57 9.17
C MET A 123 -5.18 21.89 8.89
N PHE A 124 -5.18 20.88 8.01
CA PHE A 124 -6.38 20.10 7.70
C PHE A 124 -6.99 19.50 8.97
N GLU A 125 -6.16 18.89 9.83
CA GLU A 125 -6.59 18.32 11.10
C GLU A 125 -7.35 19.34 11.95
N ARG A 126 -6.83 20.56 12.09
CA ARG A 126 -7.45 21.62 12.88
C ARG A 126 -8.82 22.02 12.34
N ILE A 127 -8.92 22.22 11.03
CA ILE A 127 -10.18 22.63 10.36
C ILE A 127 -11.26 21.57 10.56
N VAL A 128 -10.92 20.30 10.35
CA VAL A 128 -11.88 19.18 10.42
C VAL A 128 -12.27 18.87 11.86
N THR A 129 -11.32 18.89 12.80
CA THR A 129 -11.60 18.64 14.23
C THR A 129 -12.42 19.76 14.86
N ALA A 130 -12.22 21.02 14.48
CA ALA A 130 -13.06 22.13 14.95
C ALA A 130 -14.37 22.31 14.16
N ASN A 131 -14.61 21.52 13.11
CA ASN A 131 -15.75 21.67 12.20
C ASN A 131 -15.91 23.11 11.68
N MET A 132 -14.79 23.73 11.29
CA MET A 132 -14.80 25.10 10.77
C MET A 132 -15.64 25.18 9.49
N LEU A 133 -16.42 26.24 9.35
CA LEU A 133 -17.32 26.48 8.21
C LEU A 133 -18.32 25.33 7.94
N GLY A 134 -18.56 24.45 8.91
CA GLY A 134 -19.45 23.29 8.74
C GLY A 134 -18.92 22.25 7.74
N ILE A 135 -17.60 22.20 7.50
CA ILE A 135 -17.00 21.36 6.45
C ILE A 135 -17.28 19.86 6.63
N ARG A 136 -17.55 19.40 7.87
CA ARG A 136 -17.87 17.99 8.15
C ARG A 136 -19.10 17.48 7.41
N LYS A 137 -19.99 18.37 6.95
CA LYS A 137 -21.11 18.00 6.07
C LYS A 137 -20.65 17.31 4.77
N TYR A 138 -19.45 17.65 4.30
CA TYR A 138 -18.88 17.17 3.03
C TYR A 138 -17.75 16.15 3.21
N LEU A 139 -17.28 15.94 4.44
CA LEU A 139 -16.16 15.06 4.74
C LEU A 139 -16.62 13.72 5.28
N SER A 140 -15.76 12.73 5.12
CA SER A 140 -15.97 11.42 5.72
C SER A 140 -15.62 11.45 7.21
N PRO A 141 -16.31 10.68 8.07
CA PRO A 141 -15.88 10.48 9.45
C PRO A 141 -14.44 9.98 9.56
N TYR A 142 -13.95 9.23 8.57
CA TYR A 142 -12.58 8.71 8.52
C TYR A 142 -11.53 9.81 8.33
N ASP A 143 -11.89 10.97 7.77
CA ASP A 143 -10.96 12.07 7.54
C ASP A 143 -10.46 12.69 8.85
N LEU A 144 -11.22 12.53 9.95
CA LEU A 144 -10.80 12.89 11.31
C LEU A 144 -9.59 12.06 11.77
N GLN A 145 -9.56 10.77 11.42
CA GLN A 145 -8.46 9.87 11.78
C GLN A 145 -7.29 10.01 10.81
N TYR A 146 -7.59 10.13 9.52
CA TYR A 146 -6.61 10.08 8.43
C TYR A 146 -6.02 11.44 8.05
N LYS A 147 -6.52 12.52 8.65
CA LYS A 147 -5.97 13.89 8.56
C LYS A 147 -5.78 14.37 7.11
N GLY A 148 -6.61 13.90 6.18
CA GLY A 148 -6.54 14.29 4.77
C GLY A 148 -5.36 13.71 3.98
N ARG A 149 -4.58 12.78 4.57
CA ARG A 149 -3.46 12.10 3.91
C ARG A 149 -3.91 10.93 3.02
N TYR A 150 -5.17 10.52 3.13
CA TYR A 150 -5.73 9.40 2.38
C TYR A 150 -6.95 9.83 1.58
N TRP A 151 -7.03 9.36 0.34
CA TRP A 151 -8.23 9.49 -0.49
C TRP A 151 -8.59 8.13 -1.09
N GLY A 152 -9.61 7.50 -0.54
CA GLY A 152 -9.96 6.12 -0.87
C GLY A 152 -8.79 5.18 -0.63
N ARG A 153 -8.18 4.66 -1.71
CA ARG A 153 -7.03 3.75 -1.64
C ARG A 153 -5.67 4.44 -1.76
N PHE A 154 -5.63 5.72 -2.09
CA PHE A 154 -4.40 6.45 -2.36
C PHE A 154 -3.87 7.13 -1.09
N TYR A 155 -2.55 7.15 -0.95
CA TYR A 155 -1.83 7.94 0.06
C TYR A 155 -1.24 9.17 -0.62
N LEU A 156 -1.34 10.32 0.04
CA LEU A 156 -0.80 11.59 -0.43
C LEU A 156 0.41 11.96 0.44
N PRO A 157 1.64 11.62 0.03
CA PRO A 157 2.84 11.85 0.85
C PRO A 157 3.19 13.33 1.01
N ASP A 158 2.67 14.19 0.13
CA ASP A 158 2.95 15.63 0.14
C ASP A 158 1.95 16.44 0.97
N ARG A 159 0.89 15.80 1.47
CA ARG A 159 -0.07 16.41 2.39
C ARG A 159 0.49 16.42 3.81
N VAL A 160 0.69 17.61 4.37
CA VAL A 160 1.02 17.84 5.78
C VAL A 160 -0.20 18.26 6.60
#